data_AF-A0A7Y3P9T2-F1
#
_entry.id   AF-A0A7Y3P9T2-F1
#
_cell.length_a   1.000
_cell.length_b   1.000
_cell.length_c   1.000
_cell.angle_alpha   90.00
_cell.angle_beta   90.00
_cell.angle_gamma   90.00
#
_symmetry.space_group_name_H-M   'P 1'
#
loop_
_entity.id
_entity.type
_entity.pdbx_description
1 polymer ?
#
loop_
_entity_poly.entity_id
_entity_poly.type
_entity_poly.pdbx_seq_one_letter_code
_entity_poly.pdbx_strand_id
1 'polypeptide(L)'
;RARAPKQNAMLFVVAENAGGVPVAIERIVNPDFPAPFEMGPAELLEPAVSSRAPLTVRAMMNTRGDVGAPHPGDIVGAASGTFSPGAEGISVTLDHIR
;
A
#
# COMPACT_ATOMS: atom_id res chain seq x y z
N ARG A 1 5.93 0.21 -35.81
CA ARG A 1 6.01 -0.72 -34.66
C ARG A 1 5.16 -0.14 -33.54
N ALA A 2 4.02 -0.73 -33.23
CA ALA A 2 3.20 -0.30 -32.10
C ALA A 2 3.93 -0.65 -30.80
N ARG A 3 4.31 0.36 -30.03
CA ARG A 3 4.89 0.16 -28.69
C ARG A 3 3.69 -0.14 -27.79
N ALA A 4 3.66 -1.31 -27.16
CA ALA A 4 2.64 -1.60 -26.13
C ALA A 4 2.67 -0.45 -25.09
N PRO A 5 1.52 0.07 -24.64
CA PRO A 5 1.52 1.10 -23.61
C PRO A 5 2.29 0.58 -22.40
N LYS A 6 3.20 1.40 -21.84
CA LYS A 6 3.72 1.16 -20.50
C LYS A 6 2.49 0.97 -19.61
N GLN A 7 2.29 -0.21 -19.08
CA GLN A 7 1.09 -0.52 -18.30
C GLN A 7 1.02 0.50 -17.17
N ASN A 8 -0.10 1.23 -17.05
CA ASN A 8 -0.36 2.16 -15.96
C ASN A 8 -0.62 1.36 -14.68
N ALA A 9 0.43 0.75 -14.14
CA ALA A 9 0.36 0.03 -12.88
C ALA A 9 0.50 1.03 -11.74
N MET A 10 -0.34 0.91 -10.74
CA MET A 10 -0.29 1.71 -9.53
C MET A 10 -0.06 0.77 -8.35
N LEU A 11 0.90 1.12 -7.51
CA LEU A 11 1.14 0.47 -6.23
C LEU A 11 0.56 1.35 -5.14
N PHE A 12 -0.22 0.72 -4.28
CA PHE A 12 -0.78 1.32 -3.08
C PHE A 12 -0.18 0.60 -1.89
N VAL A 13 0.42 1.35 -0.98
CA VAL A 13 0.81 0.87 0.35
C VAL A 13 -0.18 1.44 1.34
N VAL A 14 -0.84 0.55 2.09
CA VAL A 14 -1.99 0.89 2.93
C VAL A 14 -1.64 0.52 4.37
N ALA A 15 -1.68 1.51 5.26
CA ALA A 15 -1.67 1.28 6.69
C ALA A 15 -3.12 1.16 7.19
N GLU A 16 -3.43 0.12 7.93
CA GLU A 16 -4.77 -0.17 8.45
C GLU A 16 -4.73 -0.28 9.98
N ASN A 17 -5.80 0.17 10.64
CA ASN A 17 -5.97 -0.05 12.08
C ASN A 17 -6.44 -1.49 12.37
N ALA A 18 -6.58 -1.85 13.65
CA ALA A 18 -7.01 -3.18 14.07
C ALA A 18 -8.40 -3.62 13.52
N GLY A 19 -9.24 -2.69 13.07
CA GLY A 19 -10.51 -2.97 12.41
C GLY A 19 -10.42 -3.17 10.91
N GLY A 20 -9.22 -3.16 10.32
CA GLY A 20 -9.02 -3.22 8.87
C GLY A 20 -9.39 -1.94 8.13
N VAL A 21 -9.55 -0.82 8.84
CA VAL A 21 -9.87 0.48 8.24
C VAL A 21 -8.58 1.16 7.81
N PRO A 22 -8.44 1.55 6.53
CA PRO A 22 -7.30 2.33 6.06
C PRO A 22 -7.19 3.66 6.81
N VAL A 23 -5.99 3.94 7.34
CA VAL A 23 -5.67 5.19 8.05
C VAL A 23 -4.67 6.05 7.30
N ALA A 24 -3.84 5.44 6.46
CA ALA A 24 -2.91 6.13 5.58
C ALA A 24 -2.73 5.33 4.29
N ILE A 25 -2.54 6.03 3.16
CA ILE A 25 -2.29 5.41 1.86
C ILE A 25 -1.18 6.16 1.15
N GLU A 26 -0.12 5.44 0.80
CA GLU A 26 0.89 5.92 -0.13
C GLU A 26 0.63 5.35 -1.53
N ARG A 27 0.68 6.21 -2.56
CA ARG A 27 0.40 5.84 -3.95
C ARG A 27 1.59 6.11 -4.86
N ILE A 28 2.10 5.04 -5.46
CA ILE A 28 3.25 5.07 -6.38
C ILE A 28 2.79 4.66 -7.78
N VAL A 29 2.93 5.56 -8.75
CA VAL A 29 2.55 5.31 -10.14
C VAL A 29 3.73 4.74 -10.91
N ASN A 30 3.52 3.62 -11.61
CA ASN A 30 4.52 2.89 -12.37
C ASN A 30 5.81 2.64 -11.56
N PRO A 31 5.71 1.95 -10.41
CA PRO A 31 6.85 1.77 -9.51
C PRO A 31 7.97 0.96 -10.16
N ASP A 32 9.21 1.37 -9.91
CA ASP A 32 10.39 0.52 -10.06
C ASP A 32 10.67 -0.18 -8.72
N PHE A 33 11.01 -1.47 -8.77
CA PHE A 33 11.28 -2.26 -7.56
C PHE A 33 12.78 -2.38 -7.25
N PRO A 34 13.18 -2.34 -5.95
CA PRO A 34 12.33 -2.12 -4.77
C PRO A 34 11.78 -0.69 -4.71
N ALA A 35 10.49 -0.55 -4.42
CA ALA A 35 9.79 0.73 -4.38
C ALA A 35 9.82 1.28 -2.95
N PRO A 36 10.58 2.37 -2.69
CA PRO A 36 10.55 3.01 -1.37
C PRO A 36 9.19 3.67 -1.14
N PHE A 37 8.73 3.67 0.11
CA PHE A 37 7.51 4.36 0.51
C PHE A 37 7.71 5.03 1.87
N GLU A 38 7.00 6.13 2.08
CA GLU A 38 6.88 6.84 3.34
C GLU A 38 5.41 7.23 3.51
N MET A 39 4.91 7.21 4.75
CA MET A 39 3.56 7.64 5.06
C MET A 39 3.64 8.68 6.18
N GLY A 40 3.54 9.95 5.78
CA GLY A 40 3.53 11.10 6.68
C GLY A 40 2.13 11.69 6.84
N PRO A 41 2.03 12.93 7.35
CA PRO A 41 0.75 13.60 7.53
C PRO A 41 -0.05 13.82 6.23
N ALA A 42 0.61 13.85 5.06
CA ALA A 42 -0.05 14.07 3.77
C ALA A 42 -0.79 12.82 3.27
N GLU A 43 -0.36 11.64 3.70
CA GLU A 43 -0.92 10.35 3.32
C GLU A 43 -2.01 9.88 4.30
N LEU A 44 -2.21 10.60 5.42
CA LEU A 44 -3.25 10.30 6.40
C LEU A 44 -4.65 10.53 5.83
N LEU A 45 -5.51 9.52 5.95
CA LEU A 45 -6.94 9.62 5.66
C LEU A 45 -7.72 10.10 6.88
N GLU A 46 -7.22 9.78 8.08
CA GLU A 46 -7.80 10.15 9.35
C GLU A 46 -6.84 11.07 10.12
N PRO A 47 -7.22 12.30 10.45
CA PRO A 47 -6.33 13.27 11.09
C PRO A 47 -5.86 12.87 12.50
N ALA A 48 -6.49 11.86 13.11
CA ALA A 48 -6.22 11.42 14.48
C ALA A 48 -5.91 9.93 14.57
N VAL A 49 -4.94 9.44 13.79
CA VAL A 49 -4.35 8.12 14.08
C VAL A 49 -3.72 8.18 15.46
N SER A 50 -4.27 7.42 16.41
CA SER A 50 -3.69 7.33 17.75
C SER A 50 -2.25 6.84 17.63
N SER A 51 -1.30 7.60 18.17
CA SER A 51 0.14 7.30 18.12
C SER A 51 0.52 5.97 18.77
N ARG A 52 -0.42 5.34 19.50
CA ARG A 52 -0.24 4.05 20.19
C ARG A 52 -1.05 2.91 19.59
N ALA A 53 -1.87 3.16 18.58
CA ALA A 53 -2.65 2.09 17.96
C ALA A 53 -1.74 1.22 17.07
N PRO A 54 -1.77 -0.11 17.22
CA PRO A 54 -1.06 -1.00 16.30
C PRO A 54 -1.69 -0.92 14.91
N LEU A 55 -0.83 -0.86 13.90
CA LEU A 55 -1.19 -0.81 12.49
C LEU A 55 -0.69 -2.05 11.77
N THR A 56 -1.45 -2.53 10.79
CA THR A 56 -0.97 -3.48 9.80
C THR A 56 -0.65 -2.74 8.51
N VAL A 57 0.33 -3.23 7.74
CA VAL A 57 0.70 -2.65 6.45
C VAL A 57 0.51 -3.68 5.36
N ARG A 58 -0.25 -3.34 4.33
CA ARG A 58 -0.40 -4.15 3.12
C ARG A 58 -0.07 -3.37 1.87
N ALA A 59 0.23 -4.08 0.79
CA ALA A 59 0.43 -3.50 -0.52
C ALA A 59 -0.50 -4.14 -1.55
N MET A 60 -0.94 -3.35 -2.51
CA MET A 60 -1.74 -3.79 -3.65
C MET A 60 -1.25 -3.09 -4.91
N MET A 61 -1.01 -3.86 -5.96
CA MET A 61 -0.73 -3.37 -7.29
C MET A 61 -1.89 -3.71 -8.23
N ASN A 62 -2.40 -2.69 -8.91
CA ASN A 62 -3.45 -2.85 -9.93
C ASN A 62 -3.30 -1.79 -11.04
N THR A 63 -4.10 -1.91 -12.10
CA THR A 63 -4.10 -0.96 -13.24
C THR A 63 -5.32 -0.05 -13.28
N ARG A 64 -6.24 -0.20 -12.31
CA ARG A 64 -7.49 0.56 -12.21
C ARG A 64 -7.32 1.86 -11.45
N GLY A 65 -6.34 1.91 -10.54
CA GLY A 65 -6.01 3.10 -9.76
C GLY A 65 -6.90 3.33 -8.54
N ASP A 66 -7.50 2.26 -8.01
CA ASP A 66 -8.31 2.29 -6.80
C ASP A 66 -7.75 1.40 -5.68
N VAL A 67 -8.08 1.74 -4.43
CA VAL A 67 -7.80 0.92 -3.24
C VAL A 67 -9.11 0.34 -2.74
N GLY A 68 -9.12 -0.97 -2.48
CA GLY A 68 -10.32 -1.63 -1.97
C GLY A 68 -10.17 -3.14 -1.99
N ALA A 69 -11.29 -3.83 -2.25
CA ALA A 69 -11.30 -5.26 -2.46
C ALA A 69 -10.41 -5.61 -3.68
N PRO A 70 -9.51 -6.61 -3.56
CA PRO A 70 -8.75 -7.08 -4.70
C PRO A 70 -9.66 -7.65 -5.78
N HIS A 71 -9.30 -7.41 -7.04
CA HIS A 71 -9.94 -7.97 -8.21
C HIS A 71 -9.02 -8.99 -8.90
N PRO A 72 -9.56 -9.84 -9.79
CA PRO A 72 -8.76 -10.76 -10.58
C PRO A 72 -7.63 -10.04 -11.33
N GLY A 73 -6.41 -10.51 -11.15
CA GLY A 73 -5.19 -9.96 -11.73
C GLY A 73 -4.46 -8.91 -10.87
N ASP A 74 -5.03 -8.51 -9.73
CA ASP A 74 -4.32 -7.67 -8.77
C ASP A 74 -3.24 -8.48 -8.06
N ILE A 75 -2.11 -7.84 -7.77
CA ILE A 75 -1.04 -8.43 -6.98
C ILE A 75 -1.09 -7.82 -5.59
N VAL A 76 -1.16 -8.64 -4.55
CA VAL A 76 -1.25 -8.20 -3.16
C VAL A 76 -0.15 -8.80 -2.31
N GLY A 77 0.13 -8.15 -1.19
CA GLY A 77 1.11 -8.57 -0.20
C GLY A 77 0.88 -7.87 1.14
N ALA A 78 1.51 -8.37 2.19
CA ALA A 78 1.43 -7.78 3.52
C ALA A 78 2.79 -7.83 4.24
N ALA A 79 3.05 -6.80 5.05
CA ALA A 79 4.16 -6.83 5.99
C ALA A 79 3.86 -7.83 7.11
N SER A 80 4.90 -8.47 7.63
CA SER A 80 4.76 -9.36 8.78
C SER A 80 4.64 -8.57 10.08
N GLY A 81 3.55 -8.77 10.82
CA GLY A 81 3.35 -8.20 12.15
C GLY A 81 2.57 -6.88 12.16
N THR A 82 2.70 -6.16 13.28
CA THR A 82 2.04 -4.88 13.54
C THR A 82 3.06 -3.81 13.87
N PHE A 83 2.78 -2.57 13.47
CA PHE A 83 3.69 -1.43 13.56
C PHE A 83 3.05 -0.29 14.34
N SER A 84 3.86 0.51 15.01
CA SER A 84 3.41 1.78 15.58
C SER A 84 3.64 2.92 14.58
N PRO A 85 2.87 4.01 14.66
CA PRO A 85 3.19 5.24 13.92
C PRO A 85 4.64 5.67 14.17
N GLY A 86 5.37 5.98 13.09
CA GLY A 86 6.81 6.29 13.13
C GLY A 86 7.74 5.06 13.05
N ALA A 87 7.21 3.85 12.85
CA ALA A 87 8.05 2.68 12.60
C ALA A 87 8.79 2.79 11.26
N GLU A 88 10.05 2.35 11.26
CA GLU A 88 10.94 2.34 10.10
C GLU A 88 11.30 0.90 9.70
N GLY A 89 11.89 0.74 8.50
CA GLY A 89 12.38 -0.56 8.03
C GLY A 89 11.28 -1.57 7.68
N ILE A 90 10.05 -1.09 7.47
CA ILE A 90 8.92 -1.94 7.06
C ILE A 90 9.13 -2.40 5.62
N SER A 91 9.05 -3.72 5.41
CA SER A 91 9.13 -4.33 4.08
C SER A 91 7.85 -5.11 3.78
N VAL A 92 7.35 -4.94 2.56
CA VAL A 92 6.19 -5.67 2.04
C VAL A 92 6.62 -6.39 0.77
N THR A 93 6.38 -7.70 0.70
CA THR A 93 6.56 -8.48 -0.53
C THR A 93 5.20 -8.72 -1.16
N LEU A 94 5.07 -8.40 -2.46
CA LEU A 94 3.91 -8.76 -3.26
C LEU A 94 4.08 -10.21 -3.73
N ASP A 95 3.28 -11.12 -3.19
CA ASP A 95 3.50 -12.56 -3.32
C ASP A 95 2.24 -13.35 -3.74
N HIS A 96 1.07 -12.70 -3.79
CA HIS A 96 -0.17 -13.34 -4.20
C HIS A 96 -0.86 -12.59 -5.34
N ILE A 97 -1.25 -13.32 -6.38
CA ILE A 97 -2.16 -12.83 -7.42
C ILE A 97 -3.60 -13.18 -6.99
N ARG A 98 -4.50 -12.22 -7.09
CA ARG A 98 -5.93 -12.38 -6.77
C ARG A 98 -6.77 -12.67 -8.01
#